data_AF-A0A966PYX3-F1
#
_entry.id   AF-A0A966PYX3-F1
#
_cell.length_a   1.000
_cell.length_b   1.000
_cell.length_c   1.000
_cell.angle_alpha   90.00
_cell.angle_beta   90.00
_cell.angle_gamma   90.00
#
_symmetry.space_group_name_H-M   'P 1'
#
loop_
_entity.id
_entity.type
_entity.pdbx_description
1 polymer ?
#
loop_
_entity_poly.entity_id
_entity_poly.type
_entity_poly.pdbx_seq_one_letter_code
_entity_poly.pdbx_strand_id
1 'polypeptide(L)' 'MEAFTDTLGEHLLGAIQVDIEQHLFEQWNNSNLDEGTEYAEFKFIQFAPDSVKQSYNEYYGYKEGDEYYVGI' A
#
# COMPACT_ATOMS: atom_id res chain seq x y z
N MET A 1 -34.84 3.04 5.24
CA MET A 1 -34.84 1.90 4.31
C MET A 1 -33.60 1.11 4.65
N GLU A 2 -33.77 -0.16 5.00
CA GLU A 2 -32.64 -1.06 5.31
C GLU A 2 -31.97 -1.47 4.00
N ALA A 3 -30.64 -1.44 3.94
CA ALA A 3 -29.90 -1.89 2.78
C ALA A 3 -29.88 -3.43 2.75
N PHE A 4 -29.78 -4.05 1.57
CA PHE A 4 -29.68 -5.51 1.48
C PHE A 4 -28.51 -6.07 2.29
N THR A 5 -27.39 -5.35 2.34
CA THR A 5 -26.20 -5.71 3.12
C THR A 5 -26.47 -5.82 4.61
N ASP A 6 -27.43 -5.07 5.14
CA ASP A 6 -27.79 -5.10 6.57
C ASP A 6 -28.47 -6.43 6.94
N THR A 7 -28.96 -7.18 5.94
CA THR A 7 -29.55 -8.52 6.13
C THR A 7 -28.53 -9.65 6.09
N LEU A 8 -27.27 -9.36 5.76
CA LEU A 8 -26.19 -10.34 5.66
C LEU A 8 -25.46 -10.48 6.98
N GLY A 9 -24.95 -11.69 7.26
CA GLY A 9 -24.13 -11.92 8.45
C GLY A 9 -22.77 -11.23 8.36
N GLU A 10 -22.26 -10.72 9.49
CA GLU A 10 -20.98 -10.00 9.59
C GLU A 10 -19.80 -10.78 9.00
N HIS A 11 -19.78 -12.12 9.14
CA HIS A 11 -18.75 -12.96 8.56
C HIS A 11 -18.69 -12.87 7.02
N LEU A 12 -19.86 -12.83 6.36
CA LEU A 12 -19.92 -12.71 4.90
C LEU A 12 -19.48 -11.32 4.44
N LEU A 13 -19.92 -10.27 5.13
CA LEU A 13 -19.49 -8.90 4.85
C LEU A 13 -17.98 -8.73 5.04
N GLY A 14 -17.42 -9.32 6.10
CA GLY A 14 -15.98 -9.33 6.35
C GLY A 14 -15.19 -10.06 5.26
N ALA A 15 -15.70 -11.19 4.75
CA ALA A 15 -15.05 -11.90 3.64
C ALA A 15 -15.05 -11.05 2.35
N ILE A 16 -16.19 -10.44 2.00
CA ILE A 16 -16.30 -9.54 0.85
C ILE A 16 -15.34 -8.35 1.00
N GLN A 17 -15.22 -7.78 2.20
CA GLN A 17 -14.30 -6.68 2.46
C GLN A 17 -12.84 -7.10 2.22
N VAL A 18 -12.42 -8.27 2.72
CA VAL A 18 -11.07 -8.80 2.51
C VAL A 18 -10.77 -9.01 1.01
N ASP A 19 -11.73 -9.53 0.24
CA ASP A 19 -11.58 -9.72 -1.21
C ASP A 19 -11.41 -8.37 -1.93
N ILE A 20 -12.18 -7.35 -1.53
CA ILE A 20 -12.06 -5.99 -2.06
C ILE A 20 -10.69 -5.39 -1.72
N GLU A 21 -10.24 -5.52 -0.48
CA GLU A 21 -8.94 -5.02 -0.02
C GLU A 21 -7.79 -5.64 -0.84
N GLN A 22 -7.82 -6.95 -1.06
CA GLN A 22 -6.82 -7.64 -1.89
C GLN A 22 -6.84 -7.15 -3.33
N HIS A 23 -8.03 -7.05 -3.94
CA HIS A 23 -8.15 -6.59 -5.31
C HIS A 23 -7.65 -5.15 -5.50
N LEU A 24 -7.99 -4.24 -4.57
CA LEU A 24 -7.54 -2.86 -4.60
C LEU A 24 -6.02 -2.76 -4.38
N PHE A 25 -5.45 -3.57 -3.50
CA PHE A 25 -4.01 -3.64 -3.30
C PHE A 25 -3.29 -4.10 -4.58
N GLU A 26 -3.77 -5.16 -5.23
CA GLU A 26 -3.20 -5.66 -6.48
C GLU A 26 -3.26 -4.60 -7.59
N GLN A 27 -4.41 -3.95 -7.78
CA GLN A 27 -4.55 -2.87 -8.76
C GLN A 27 -3.58 -1.73 -8.49
N TRP A 28 -3.51 -1.27 -7.23
CA TRP A 28 -2.61 -0.21 -6.83
C TRP A 28 -1.15 -0.59 -7.05
N ASN A 29 -0.74 -1.79 -6.62
CA ASN A 29 0.64 -2.26 -6.77
C ASN A 29 1.02 -2.41 -8.24
N ASN A 30 0.14 -2.99 -9.06
CA ASN A 30 0.36 -3.13 -10.50
C ASN A 30 0.47 -1.77 -11.18
N SER A 31 -0.36 -0.80 -10.82
CA SER A 31 -0.28 0.56 -11.39
C SER A 31 1.04 1.26 -11.07
N ASN A 32 1.63 1.01 -9.89
CA ASN A 32 2.95 1.54 -9.58
C ASN A 32 4.06 0.76 -10.31
N LEU A 33 3.90 -0.55 -10.50
CA LEU A 33 4.85 -1.37 -11.27
C LEU A 33 4.89 -0.97 -12.75
N ASP A 34 3.80 -0.45 -13.30
CA ASP A 34 3.78 0.11 -14.66
C ASP A 34 4.74 1.32 -14.82
N GLU A 35 4.97 2.08 -13.74
CA GLU A 35 5.96 3.18 -13.69
C GLU A 35 7.39 2.68 -13.41
N GLY A 36 7.53 1.44 -12.89
CA GLY A 36 8.80 0.77 -12.65
C GLY A 36 8.96 0.24 -11.22
N THR A 37 9.82 -0.76 -11.05
CA THR A 37 10.01 -1.45 -9.76
C THR A 37 10.51 -0.51 -8.65
N GLU A 38 11.41 0.43 -8.96
CA GLU A 38 11.93 1.41 -7.99
C GLU A 38 10.82 2.35 -7.50
N TYR A 39 9.96 2.82 -8.40
CA TYR A 39 8.79 3.64 -8.06
C TYR A 39 7.79 2.86 -7.21
N ALA A 40 7.50 1.60 -7.58
CA ALA A 40 6.62 0.73 -6.80
C ALA A 40 7.14 0.50 -5.38
N GLU A 41 8.44 0.22 -5.22
CA GLU A 41 9.07 0.05 -3.92
C GLU A 41 9.01 1.35 -3.09
N PHE A 42 9.32 2.50 -3.71
CA PHE A 42 9.21 3.81 -3.07
C PHE A 42 7.78 4.11 -2.60
N LYS A 43 6.76 3.79 -3.40
CA LYS A 43 5.36 3.97 -3.01
C LYS A 43 4.96 3.03 -1.87
N PHE A 44 5.47 1.81 -1.86
CA PHE A 44 5.20 0.84 -0.79
C PHE A 44 5.85 1.27 0.54
N ILE A 45 7.11 1.68 0.51
CA ILE A 45 7.87 2.01 1.72
C ILE A 45 7.33 3.25 2.45
N GLN A 46 6.59 4.13 1.77
CA GLN A 46 5.91 5.28 2.38
C GLN A 46 4.94 4.90 3.51
N PHE A 47 4.37 3.69 3.46
CA PHE A 47 3.44 3.16 4.48
C PHE A 47 4.14 2.41 5.61
N ALA A 48 5.45 2.18 5.50
CA ALA A 48 6.21 1.47 6.50
C ALA A 48 6.46 2.34 7.75
N PRO A 49 6.76 1.74 8.92
CA PRO A 49 7.21 2.51 10.07
C PRO A 49 8.57 3.18 9.80
N ASP A 50 8.86 4.24 10.54
CA ASP A 50 10.05 5.08 10.38
C ASP A 50 11.37 4.32 10.43
N SER A 51 11.46 3.27 11.25
CA SER A 51 12.65 2.42 11.31
C SER A 51 12.95 1.70 9.99
N VAL A 52 11.90 1.31 9.25
CA VAL A 52 12.04 0.64 7.95
C VAL A 52 12.35 1.66 6.86
N LYS A 53 11.73 2.84 6.90
CA LYS A 53 12.06 3.96 5.99
C LYS A 53 13.52 4.38 6.13
N GLN A 54 14.02 4.46 7.37
CA GLN A 54 15.43 4.74 7.64
C GLN A 54 16.33 3.69 6.97
N SER A 55 16.07 2.40 7.18
CA SER A 55 16.86 1.33 6.56
C SER A 55 16.80 1.35 5.03
N TYR A 56 15.66 1.72 4.43
CA TYR A 56 15.52 1.88 2.98
C TYR A 56 16.40 3.02 2.45
N ASN A 57 16.36 4.19 3.08
CA ASN A 57 17.22 5.32 2.69
C ASN A 57 18.70 4.97 2.86
N GLU A 58 19.08 4.28 3.94
CA GLU A 58 20.46 3.82 4.18
C GLU A 58 20.93 2.79 3.15
N TYR A 59 20.06 1.85 2.75
CA TYR A 59 20.39 0.81 1.77
C TYR A 59 20.74 1.39 0.39
N TYR A 60 19.93 2.33 -0.09
CA TYR A 60 20.16 3.00 -1.38
C TYR A 60 21.07 4.23 -1.29
N GLY A 61 21.41 4.67 -0.07
CA GLY A 61 22.23 5.86 0.17
C GLY A 61 21.51 7.18 -0.11
N TYR A 62 20.18 7.18 -0.07
CA TYR A 62 19.35 8.36 -0.33
C TYR A 62 19.52 9.44 0.74
N LYS A 63 19.47 10.69 0.29
CA LYS A 63 19.54 11.91 1.09
C LYS A 63 18.33 12.79 0.80
N GLU A 64 18.09 13.73 1.69
CA GLU A 64 17.04 14.72 1.49
C GLU A 64 17.20 15.43 0.14
N GLY A 65 16.14 15.40 -0.67
CA GLY A 65 16.11 15.94 -2.02
C GLY A 65 16.32 14.91 -3.14
N ASP A 66 16.75 13.69 -2.82
CA ASP A 66 16.77 12.60 -3.81
C ASP A 66 15.34 12.17 -4.16
N GLU A 67 15.14 11.76 -5.42
CA GLU A 67 13.81 11.46 -5.99
C GLU A 67 13.01 10.43 -5.17
N TYR A 68 13.70 9.41 -4.66
CA TYR A 68 13.08 8.33 -3.89
C TYR A 68 13.41 8.38 -2.39
N TYR A 69 13.95 9.49 -1.90
CA TYR A 69 14.11 9.67 -0.46
C TYR A 69 12.74 9.69 0.23
N VAL A 70 12.55 8.83 1.24
CA VAL A 70 11.36 8.87 2.09
C VAL A 70 11.65 9.63 3.38
N GLY A 71 10.90 10.70 3.61
CA GLY A 71 10.95 11.46 4.86
C GLY A 71 10.57 10.59 6.06
N ILE A 72 11.28 10.85 7.17
CA ILE A 72 11.13 10.17 8.46
C ILE A 72 10.71 11.20 9.50
#